data_AF-A0A0A2LMI5-F1
#
_entry.id   AF-A0A0A2LMI5-F1
#
_cell.length_a   1.000
_cell.length_b   1.000
_cell.length_c   1.000
_cell.angle_alpha   90.00
_cell.angle_beta   90.00
_cell.angle_gamma   90.00
#
_symmetry.space_group_name_H-M   'P 1'
#
loop_
_entity.id
_entity.type
_entity.pdbx_description
1 polymer ?
#
loop_
_entity_poly.entity_id
_entity_poly.type
_entity_poly.pdbx_seq_one_letter_code
_entity_poly.pdbx_strand_id
1 'polypeptide(L)'
;MKKIFLSGILLFSYHVTSAQDTSFKEDVSKLVEITVDTKDMSLMRRALSVRLNAKEKENFNKDYDVIVSEFTSDIEKYYMDKYTHDEIQQLLAFYKTPVGKKFLSDKRLLVENDFPDEYPLGMEIYKMKKKEKEKKEE
;
A
#
# COMPACT_ATOMS: atom_id res chain seq x y z
N MET A 1 -32.63 -24.41 39.45
CA MET A 1 -31.82 -24.43 38.21
C MET A 1 -32.04 -23.16 37.37
N LYS A 2 -31.81 -21.96 37.93
CA LYS A 2 -31.88 -20.67 37.17
C LYS A 2 -30.60 -19.85 37.25
N LYS A 3 -29.59 -20.30 38.00
CA LYS A 3 -28.36 -19.54 38.26
C LYS A 3 -27.14 -20.01 37.43
N ILE A 4 -27.30 -21.06 36.62
CA ILE A 4 -26.20 -21.63 35.82
C ILE A 4 -26.12 -20.99 34.42
N PHE A 5 -27.19 -20.32 33.97
CA PHE A 5 -27.22 -19.71 32.63
C PHE A 5 -26.42 -18.41 32.47
N LEU A 6 -26.02 -17.74 33.56
CA LEU A 6 -25.21 -16.52 33.46
C LEU A 6 -23.69 -16.77 33.36
N SER A 7 -23.21 -17.98 33.69
CA SER A 7 -21.76 -18.24 33.70
C SER A 7 -21.17 -18.61 32.34
N GLY A 8 -22.01 -18.97 31.35
CA GLY A 8 -21.55 -19.36 30.01
C GLY A 8 -21.29 -18.19 29.05
N ILE A 9 -21.86 -17.02 29.32
CA ILE A 9 -21.77 -15.84 28.44
C ILE A 9 -20.41 -15.11 28.57
N LEU A 10 -19.80 -15.13 29.76
CA LEU A 10 -18.50 -14.46 30.02
C LEU A 10 -17.28 -15.21 29.47
N LEU A 11 -17.41 -16.50 29.15
CA LEU A 11 -16.32 -17.29 28.55
C LEU A 11 -16.31 -17.24 27.01
N PHE A 12 -17.38 -16.73 26.38
CA PHE A 12 -17.46 -16.59 24.92
C PHE A 12 -16.75 -15.33 24.40
N SER A 13 -16.64 -14.28 25.21
CA SER A 13 -16.05 -12.99 24.81
C SER A 13 -14.54 -13.05 24.54
N TYR A 14 -13.82 -14.04 25.07
CA TYR A 14 -12.37 -14.17 24.83
C TYR A 14 -12.03 -14.84 23.50
N HIS A 15 -12.92 -15.62 22.90
CA HIS A 15 -12.68 -16.30 21.62
C HIS A 15 -13.10 -15.47 20.39
N VAL A 16 -13.99 -14.48 20.56
CA VAL A 16 -14.47 -13.65 19.46
C VAL A 16 -13.41 -12.62 19.02
N THR A 17 -12.62 -12.09 19.96
CA THR A 17 -11.57 -11.09 19.66
C THR A 17 -10.48 -11.65 18.75
N SER A 18 -9.96 -12.85 19.02
CA SER A 18 -8.88 -13.43 18.20
C SER A 18 -9.29 -13.80 16.77
N ALA A 19 -10.55 -14.19 16.57
CA ALA A 19 -11.09 -14.49 15.23
C ALA A 19 -11.35 -13.19 14.42
N GLN A 20 -11.84 -12.14 15.09
CA GLN A 20 -12.03 -10.83 14.47
C GLN A 20 -10.69 -10.22 14.07
N ASP A 21 -9.67 -10.29 14.93
CA ASP A 21 -8.33 -9.75 14.64
C ASP A 21 -7.67 -10.44 13.44
N THR A 22 -7.86 -11.76 13.30
CA THR A 22 -7.29 -12.53 12.18
C THR A 22 -7.96 -12.17 10.86
N SER A 23 -9.30 -12.14 10.83
CA SER A 23 -10.05 -11.77 9.61
C SER A 23 -9.85 -10.30 9.21
N PHE A 24 -9.71 -9.39 10.19
CA PHE A 24 -9.38 -8.00 9.93
C PHE A 24 -8.00 -7.85 9.29
N LYS A 25 -6.98 -8.50 9.86
CA LYS A 25 -5.63 -8.49 9.30
C LYS A 25 -5.60 -9.05 7.87
N GLU A 26 -6.27 -10.18 7.63
CA GLU A 26 -6.32 -10.77 6.28
C GLU A 26 -6.95 -9.83 5.25
N ASP A 27 -8.02 -9.13 5.62
CA ASP A 27 -8.67 -8.17 4.72
C ASP A 27 -7.79 -6.93 4.49
N VAL A 28 -7.05 -6.47 5.51
CA VAL A 28 -6.04 -5.42 5.34
C VAL A 28 -4.92 -5.88 4.41
N SER A 29 -4.38 -7.09 4.57
CA SER A 29 -3.36 -7.64 3.67
C SER A 29 -3.83 -7.67 2.22
N LYS A 30 -5.08 -8.09 1.97
CA LYS A 30 -5.68 -8.06 0.62
C LYS A 30 -5.78 -6.63 0.08
N LEU A 31 -6.13 -5.66 0.93
CA LEU A 31 -6.23 -4.26 0.51
C LEU A 31 -4.85 -3.70 0.13
N VAL A 32 -3.83 -4.00 0.93
CA VAL A 32 -2.44 -3.62 0.66
C VAL A 32 -1.97 -4.25 -0.65
N GLU A 33 -2.22 -5.54 -0.86
CA GLU A 33 -1.82 -6.25 -2.09
C GLU A 33 -2.41 -5.62 -3.36
N ILE A 34 -3.68 -5.19 -3.33
CA ILE A 34 -4.31 -4.58 -4.51
C ILE A 34 -3.94 -3.12 -4.71
N THR A 35 -3.62 -2.37 -3.65
CA THR A 35 -3.39 -0.92 -3.71
C THR A 35 -1.92 -0.53 -3.76
N VAL A 36 -1.02 -1.35 -3.24
CA VAL A 36 0.43 -1.16 -3.31
C VAL A 36 0.94 -1.87 -4.55
N ASP A 37 1.67 -1.15 -5.39
CA ASP A 37 2.19 -1.73 -6.61
C ASP A 37 3.38 -2.65 -6.35
N THR A 38 3.09 -3.94 -6.19
CA THR A 38 4.11 -4.98 -6.02
C THR A 38 4.91 -5.23 -7.31
N LYS A 39 4.45 -4.76 -8.48
CA LYS A 39 5.22 -4.88 -9.73
C LYS A 39 6.46 -4.03 -9.69
N ASP A 40 6.37 -2.81 -9.18
CA ASP A 40 7.53 -1.92 -9.01
C ASP A 40 8.60 -2.55 -8.14
N MET A 41 8.18 -3.22 -7.07
CA MET A 41 9.08 -3.97 -6.20
C MET A 41 9.75 -5.12 -6.97
N SER A 42 8.98 -5.89 -7.75
CA SER A 42 9.58 -6.96 -8.58
C SER A 42 10.56 -6.43 -9.64
N LEU A 43 10.27 -5.28 -10.25
CA LEU A 43 11.13 -4.61 -11.23
C LEU A 43 12.40 -4.08 -10.57
N MET A 44 12.28 -3.47 -9.40
CA MET A 44 13.39 -3.00 -8.58
C MET A 44 14.29 -4.17 -8.17
N ARG A 45 13.72 -5.29 -7.69
CA ARG A 45 14.47 -6.51 -7.39
C ARG A 45 15.29 -6.97 -8.59
N ARG A 46 14.68 -7.00 -9.78
CA ARG A 46 15.36 -7.41 -11.01
C ARG A 46 16.46 -6.42 -11.41
N ALA A 47 16.20 -5.12 -11.35
CA ALA A 47 17.15 -4.08 -11.71
C ALA A 47 18.39 -4.11 -10.80
N LEU A 48 18.19 -4.27 -9.49
CA LEU A 48 19.27 -4.29 -8.49
C LEU A 48 20.06 -5.60 -8.49
N SER A 49 19.42 -6.72 -8.84
CA SER A 49 20.09 -8.04 -8.87
C SER A 49 20.76 -8.37 -10.21
N VAL A 50 20.53 -7.59 -11.28
CA VAL A 50 20.92 -7.98 -12.65
C VAL A 50 22.42 -8.29 -12.80
N ARG A 51 23.27 -7.60 -12.04
CA ARG A 51 24.74 -7.73 -12.12
C ARG A 51 25.35 -8.70 -11.10
N LEU A 52 24.53 -9.27 -10.21
CA LEU A 52 25.00 -10.16 -9.15
C LEU A 52 25.25 -11.58 -9.67
N ASN A 53 26.26 -12.26 -9.11
CA ASN A 53 26.48 -13.69 -9.35
C ASN A 53 25.44 -14.55 -8.60
N ALA A 54 25.43 -15.87 -8.83
CA ALA A 54 24.40 -16.75 -8.28
C ALA A 54 24.30 -16.72 -6.74
N LYS A 55 25.44 -16.74 -6.05
CA LYS A 55 25.48 -16.72 -4.58
C LYS A 55 25.06 -15.36 -4.02
N GLU A 56 25.48 -14.28 -4.67
CA GLU A 56 25.06 -12.92 -4.31
C GLU A 56 23.55 -12.71 -4.53
N LYS A 57 22.99 -13.25 -5.63
CA LYS A 57 21.55 -13.20 -5.92
C LYS A 57 20.73 -13.92 -4.87
N GLU A 58 21.18 -15.08 -4.41
CA GLU A 58 20.48 -15.84 -3.37
C GLU A 58 20.39 -15.03 -2.07
N ASN A 59 21.52 -14.51 -1.58
CA ASN A 59 21.54 -13.68 -0.38
C ASN A 59 20.74 -12.39 -0.56
N PHE A 60 20.92 -11.70 -1.70
CA PHE A 60 20.18 -10.48 -2.01
C PHE A 60 18.67 -10.73 -2.02
N ASN A 61 18.20 -11.81 -2.65
CA ASN A 61 16.76 -12.11 -2.70
C ASN A 61 16.19 -12.37 -1.32
N LYS A 62 16.92 -13.08 -0.45
CA LYS A 62 16.50 -13.34 0.92
C LYS A 62 16.36 -12.04 1.72
N ASP A 63 17.37 -11.18 1.67
CA ASP A 63 17.34 -9.91 2.39
C ASP A 63 16.28 -8.95 1.81
N TYR A 64 16.13 -8.96 0.49
CA TYR A 64 15.10 -8.20 -0.21
C TYR A 64 13.68 -8.64 0.21
N ASP A 65 13.42 -9.94 0.33
CA ASP A 65 12.13 -10.47 0.78
C ASP A 65 11.81 -10.03 2.21
N VAL A 66 12.81 -9.98 3.10
CA VAL A 66 12.64 -9.47 4.47
C VAL A 66 12.25 -7.99 4.44
N ILE A 67 13.00 -7.16 3.71
CA ILE A 67 12.76 -5.70 3.63
C ILE A 67 11.38 -5.41 3.05
N VAL A 68 10.98 -6.09 1.97
CA VAL A 68 9.65 -5.89 1.37
C VAL A 68 8.55 -6.35 2.32
N SER A 69 8.74 -7.47 3.02
CA SER A 69 7.79 -7.95 4.03
C SER A 69 7.60 -6.94 5.16
N GLU A 70 8.69 -6.40 5.72
CA GLU A 70 8.67 -5.37 6.75
C GLU A 70 7.94 -4.11 6.27
N PHE A 71 8.27 -3.64 5.06
CA PHE A 71 7.59 -2.49 4.46
C PHE A 71 6.08 -2.73 4.31
N THR A 72 5.66 -3.88 3.80
CA THR A 72 4.22 -4.21 3.69
C THR A 72 3.55 -4.32 5.05
N SER A 73 4.25 -4.90 6.05
CA SER A 73 3.74 -5.03 7.42
C SER A 73 3.53 -3.67 8.08
N ASP A 74 4.39 -2.69 7.83
CA ASP A 74 4.21 -1.32 8.34
C ASP A 74 2.98 -0.64 7.72
N ILE A 75 2.72 -0.88 6.44
CA ILE A 75 1.51 -0.39 5.77
C ILE A 75 0.26 -1.07 6.34
N GLU A 76 0.28 -2.40 6.50
CA GLU A 76 -0.82 -3.14 7.11
C GLU A 76 -1.14 -2.61 8.51
N LYS A 77 -0.11 -2.43 9.34
CA LYS A 77 -0.26 -1.86 10.68
C LYS A 77 -0.89 -0.48 10.64
N TYR A 78 -0.45 0.39 9.72
CA TYR A 78 -1.08 1.70 9.55
C TYR A 78 -2.57 1.58 9.23
N TYR A 79 -2.99 0.68 8.34
CA TYR A 79 -4.40 0.48 8.04
C TYR A 79 -5.17 -0.09 9.23
N MET A 80 -4.60 -1.06 9.94
CA MET A 80 -5.21 -1.61 11.17
C MET A 80 -5.38 -0.57 12.27
N ASP A 81 -4.47 0.40 12.37
CA ASP A 81 -4.51 1.48 13.37
C ASP A 81 -5.46 2.62 12.99
N LYS A 82 -5.75 2.82 11.69
CA LYS A 82 -6.49 3.99 11.18
C LYS A 82 -7.89 3.71 10.70
N TYR A 83 -8.21 2.45 10.40
CA TYR A 83 -9.48 2.07 9.84
C TYR A 83 -10.12 0.99 10.69
N THR A 84 -11.44 0.95 10.67
CA THR A 84 -12.21 -0.18 11.17
C THR A 84 -12.24 -1.30 10.14
N HIS A 85 -12.55 -2.52 10.58
CA HIS A 85 -12.71 -3.67 9.68
C HIS A 85 -13.79 -3.41 8.62
N ASP A 86 -14.91 -2.81 9.00
CA ASP A 86 -16.01 -2.46 8.09
C ASP A 86 -15.58 -1.48 6.99
N GLU A 87 -14.73 -0.50 7.31
CA GLU A 87 -14.19 0.44 6.32
C GLU A 87 -13.24 -0.26 5.35
N ILE A 88 -12.38 -1.16 5.83
CA ILE A 88 -11.52 -1.99 4.97
C ILE A 88 -12.37 -2.86 4.03
N GLN A 89 -13.45 -3.46 4.53
CA GLN A 89 -14.36 -4.25 3.70
C GLN A 89 -15.06 -3.41 2.64
N GLN A 90 -15.47 -2.18 2.97
CA GLN A 90 -16.03 -1.23 2.01
C GLN A 90 -15.01 -0.84 0.93
N LEU A 91 -13.75 -0.59 1.29
CA LEU A 91 -12.69 -0.31 0.33
C LEU A 91 -12.44 -1.51 -0.60
N LEU A 92 -12.35 -2.72 -0.05
CA LEU A 92 -12.22 -3.95 -0.83
C LEU A 92 -13.41 -4.14 -1.79
N ALA A 93 -14.63 -3.85 -1.34
CA ALA A 93 -15.83 -3.92 -2.18
C ALA A 93 -15.77 -2.89 -3.32
N PHE A 94 -15.35 -1.65 -3.03
CA PHE A 94 -15.16 -0.60 -4.03
C PHE A 94 -14.17 -1.03 -5.11
N TYR A 95 -12.98 -1.52 -4.74
CA TYR A 95 -11.95 -1.93 -5.71
C TYR A 95 -12.33 -3.16 -6.54
N LYS A 96 -13.37 -3.93 -6.15
CA LYS A 96 -13.93 -5.00 -6.97
C LYS A 96 -14.83 -4.49 -8.10
N THR A 97 -15.37 -3.27 -7.99
CA THR A 97 -16.24 -2.67 -9.01
C THR A 97 -15.47 -2.28 -10.28
N PRO A 98 -16.12 -2.15 -11.45
CA PRO A 98 -15.47 -1.63 -12.66
C PRO A 98 -14.84 -0.24 -12.45
N VAL A 99 -15.52 0.64 -11.71
CA VAL A 99 -15.02 2.00 -11.41
C VAL A 99 -13.81 1.94 -10.49
N GLY A 100 -13.84 1.11 -9.44
CA GLY A 100 -12.70 0.97 -8.53
C GLY A 100 -11.46 0.40 -9.21
N LYS A 101 -11.64 -0.58 -10.11
CA LYS A 101 -10.53 -1.10 -10.94
C LYS A 101 -9.97 -0.03 -11.88
N LYS A 102 -10.84 0.76 -12.53
CA LYS A 102 -10.42 1.88 -13.38
C LYS A 102 -9.66 2.92 -12.55
N PHE A 103 -10.19 3.32 -11.40
CA PHE A 103 -9.54 4.27 -10.50
C PHE A 103 -8.14 3.83 -10.08
N LEU A 104 -7.98 2.54 -9.71
CA LEU A 104 -6.68 1.99 -9.37
C LEU A 104 -5.71 2.02 -10.57
N SER A 105 -6.19 1.71 -11.78
CA SER A 105 -5.38 1.80 -13.00
C SER A 105 -4.96 3.22 -13.31
N ASP A 106 -5.89 4.18 -13.28
CA ASP A 106 -5.62 5.59 -13.56
C ASP A 106 -4.64 6.16 -12.52
N LYS A 107 -4.77 5.78 -11.24
CA LYS A 107 -3.84 6.19 -10.18
C LYS A 107 -2.41 5.71 -10.45
N ARG A 108 -2.22 4.50 -11.00
CA ARG A 108 -0.89 4.00 -11.39
C ARG A 108 -0.27 4.88 -12.48
N LEU A 109 -1.04 5.24 -13.51
CA LEU A 109 -0.58 6.14 -14.57
C LEU A 109 -0.13 7.51 -14.03
N LEU A 110 -0.79 8.01 -12.98
CA LEU A 110 -0.36 9.26 -12.32
C LEU A 110 0.98 9.12 -11.60
N VAL A 111 1.23 7.98 -10.94
CA VAL A 111 2.46 7.74 -10.16
C VAL A 111 3.64 7.39 -11.07
N GLU A 112 3.38 6.69 -12.19
CA GLU A 112 4.39 6.36 -13.20
C GLU A 112 4.82 7.59 -14.02
N ASN A 113 4.27 8.79 -13.73
CA ASN A 113 4.46 10.03 -14.50
C ASN A 113 4.05 9.92 -15.97
N ASP A 114 3.24 8.91 -16.31
CA ASP A 114 2.66 8.77 -17.65
C ASP A 114 1.61 9.85 -17.93
N PHE A 115 0.98 10.40 -16.88
CA PHE A 115 0.07 11.54 -16.99
C PHE A 115 -0.16 12.29 -15.66
N PRO A 116 -0.26 13.64 -15.65
CA PRO A 116 0.14 14.53 -16.73
C PRO A 116 1.66 14.51 -16.89
N ASP A 117 2.13 14.68 -18.12
CA ASP A 117 3.57 14.86 -18.38
C ASP A 117 4.09 16.05 -17.56
N GLU A 118 5.06 15.79 -16.68
CA GLU A 118 5.66 16.80 -15.81
C GLU A 118 6.59 17.76 -16.58
N TYR A 119 7.05 17.39 -17.78
CA TYR A 119 8.01 18.18 -18.55
C TYR A 119 7.46 19.57 -18.92
N PRO A 120 6.24 19.71 -19.52
CA PRO A 120 5.64 21.03 -19.75
C PRO A 120 5.52 21.90 -18.50
N LEU A 121 5.13 21.31 -17.36
CA LEU A 121 5.04 22.02 -16.08
C LEU A 121 6.41 22.56 -15.64
N GLY A 122 7.44 21.71 -15.70
CA GLY A 122 8.82 22.11 -15.39
C GLY A 122 9.31 23.27 -16.25
N MET A 123 8.96 23.27 -17.54
CA MET A 123 9.30 24.37 -18.45
C MET A 123 8.60 25.68 -18.11
N GLU A 124 7.32 25.65 -17.73
CA GLU A 124 6.59 26.84 -17.30
C GLU A 124 7.14 27.41 -15.99
N ILE A 125 7.48 26.55 -15.01
CA ILE A 125 8.14 26.97 -13.76
C ILE A 125 9.51 27.61 -14.06
N TYR A 126 10.29 27.03 -14.97
CA TYR A 126 11.58 27.59 -15.39
C TYR A 126 11.42 28.99 -16.03
N LYS A 127 10.46 29.14 -16.97
CA LYS A 127 10.16 30.44 -17.60
C LYS A 127 9.74 31.49 -16.57
N MET A 128 8.89 31.11 -15.60
CA MET A 128 8.47 31.99 -14.51
C MET A 128 9.67 32.48 -13.69
N LYS A 129 10.57 31.57 -13.28
CA LYS A 129 11.78 31.91 -12.54
C LYS A 129 12.70 32.83 -13.33
N LYS A 130 12.82 32.65 -14.65
CA LYS A 130 13.63 33.51 -15.52
C LYS A 130 13.07 34.93 -15.57
N LYS A 131 11.76 35.09 -15.78
CA LYS A 131 11.09 36.41 -15.80
C LYS A 131 11.29 37.19 -14.49
N GLU A 132 11.22 36.51 -13.34
CA GLU A 132 11.44 37.15 -12.04
C GLU A 132 12.90 37.57 -11.79
N LYS A 133 13.87 36.97 -12.48
CA LYS A 133 15.26 37.45 -12.46
C LYS A 133 15.44 38.70 -13.29
N GLU A 134 14.89 38.71 -14.50
CA GLU A 134 14.99 39.84 -15.44
C GLU A 134 14.36 41.12 -14.85
N LYS A 135 13.22 41.01 -14.15
CA LYS A 135 12.61 42.14 -13.43
C LYS A 135 13.45 42.73 -12.29
N LYS A 136 14.41 41.99 -11.74
CA LYS A 136 15.28 42.46 -10.66
C LYS A 136 16.55 43.13 -11.18
N GLU A 137 16.81 43.01 -12.48
CA GLU A 137 17.98 43.58 -13.16
C GLU A 137 17.64 44.91 -13.86
N GLU A 138 16.36 45.30 -13.91
CA GLU A 138 15.84 46.64 -14.29
C GLU A 138 15.61 47.53 -13.05
#